data_AF-A0A418YBE7-F1
#
_entry.id   AF-A0A418YBE7-F1
#
_cell.length_a   1.000
_cell.length_b   1.000
_cell.length_c   1.000
_cell.angle_alpha   90.00
_cell.angle_beta   90.00
_cell.angle_gamma   90.00
#
_symmetry.space_group_name_H-M   'P 1'
#
loop_
_entity.id
_entity.type
_entity.pdbx_description
1 polymer ?
#
loop_
_entity_poly.entity_id
_entity_poly.type
_entity_poly.pdbx_seq_one_letter_code
_entity_poly.pdbx_strand_id
1 'polypeptide(L)'
;MICYKERLIWVKHLIIMILILQPFAAMSGENRMISINREKYETFSKGLQYELLFRNLGKQVFSELKNNPPGSMTADSLDLLSKMEHHNTKVMDPVRQQFNVDSSIGCKDKIFAKTVTISLKMMPNLGSRYLEGSAERFVHQLKGIQASSPSGFEEEMNYMVEHEKALYGYLFHLNQGELLRAHLVLKEFVLEHDIH
;
A
#
# COMPACT_ATOMS: atom_id res chain seq x y z
N MET A 1 9.44 3.07 26.68
CA MET A 1 10.81 3.53 26.38
C MET A 1 10.70 4.63 25.33
N ILE A 2 11.22 5.81 25.67
CA ILE A 2 10.88 7.12 25.08
C ILE A 2 11.68 7.32 23.78
N CYS A 3 11.01 7.59 22.65
CA CYS A 3 11.67 8.04 21.43
C CYS A 3 11.47 9.54 21.26
N TYR A 4 12.47 10.34 21.67
CA TYR A 4 12.63 11.73 21.25
C TYR A 4 14.09 12.02 20.90
N LYS A 5 14.24 13.01 19.99
CA LYS A 5 15.42 13.50 19.26
C LYS A 5 15.70 12.69 17.98
N GLU A 6 15.79 13.27 16.79
CA GLU A 6 16.41 14.54 16.42
C GLU A 6 15.68 15.27 15.27
N ARG A 7 15.57 16.60 15.38
CA ARG A 7 15.27 17.54 14.29
C ARG A 7 16.57 17.85 13.56
N LEU A 8 16.94 17.16 12.46
CA LEU A 8 17.86 17.72 11.44
C LEU A 8 18.06 16.85 10.17
N ILE A 9 17.04 16.19 9.59
CA ILE A 9 17.27 15.34 8.39
C ILE A 9 16.12 15.48 7.36
N TRP A 10 15.70 16.70 7.04
CA TRP A 10 14.54 16.87 6.15
C TRP A 10 14.85 16.76 4.65
N VAL A 11 16.11 16.98 4.22
CA VAL A 11 16.48 16.93 2.80
C VAL A 11 17.03 15.55 2.38
N LYS A 12 17.61 14.77 3.31
CA LYS A 12 18.17 13.44 3.01
C LYS A 12 17.12 12.32 2.92
N HIS A 13 15.95 12.47 3.54
CA HIS A 13 14.93 11.41 3.52
C HIS A 13 14.10 11.36 2.23
N LEU A 14 14.07 12.45 1.44
CA LEU A 14 13.44 12.43 0.11
C LEU A 14 14.23 11.55 -0.88
N ILE A 15 15.56 11.50 -0.74
CA ILE A 15 16.46 10.74 -1.62
C ILE A 15 16.45 9.23 -1.29
N ILE A 16 16.19 8.86 -0.03
CA ILE A 16 16.19 7.45 0.39
C ILE A 16 15.00 6.66 -0.19
N MET A 17 13.91 7.33 -0.58
CA MET A 17 12.79 6.67 -1.27
C MET A 17 13.12 6.19 -2.69
N ILE A 18 14.24 6.61 -3.28
CA ILE A 18 14.59 6.33 -4.68
C ILE A 18 15.33 4.98 -4.84
N LEU A 19 15.92 4.42 -3.78
CA LEU A 19 16.96 3.38 -3.91
C LEU A 19 16.51 1.92 -3.69
N ILE A 20 15.24 1.63 -3.43
CA ILE A 20 14.80 0.26 -3.04
C ILE A 20 14.31 -0.58 -4.25
N LEU A 21 14.36 -0.06 -5.48
CA LEU A 21 13.82 -0.73 -6.67
C LEU A 21 14.89 -0.96 -7.76
N GLN A 22 15.77 -1.95 -7.54
CA GLN A 22 16.56 -2.55 -8.63
C GLN A 22 16.49 -4.08 -8.49
N PRO A 23 15.90 -4.82 -9.45
CA PRO A 23 15.96 -6.27 -9.48
C PRO A 23 17.29 -6.74 -10.10
N PHE A 24 18.03 -7.58 -9.37
CA PHE A 24 19.21 -8.27 -9.88
C PHE A 24 18.81 -9.59 -10.54
N ALA A 25 19.31 -9.82 -11.75
CA ALA A 25 19.19 -11.07 -12.49
C ALA A 25 20.41 -11.96 -12.23
N ALA A 26 20.20 -13.28 -12.06
CA ALA A 26 21.19 -14.30 -12.38
C ALA A 26 20.53 -15.69 -12.53
N MET A 27 20.72 -16.31 -13.70
CA MET A 27 20.41 -17.70 -14.03
C MET A 27 21.51 -18.67 -13.59
N SER A 28 21.12 -19.89 -13.19
CA SER A 28 21.76 -21.20 -13.50
C SER A 28 21.10 -22.25 -12.59
N GLY A 29 20.69 -23.45 -13.01
CA GLY A 29 20.92 -24.14 -14.26
C GLY A 29 20.44 -25.59 -14.23
N GLU A 30 20.37 -26.30 -13.09
CA GLU A 30 20.00 -27.74 -13.11
C GLU A 30 19.52 -28.29 -11.74
N ASN A 31 18.27 -27.96 -11.37
CA ASN A 31 17.45 -28.71 -10.39
C ASN A 31 15.94 -28.41 -10.59
N ARG A 32 15.57 -28.25 -11.87
CA ARG A 32 14.56 -27.28 -12.31
C ARG A 32 13.16 -27.50 -11.74
N MET A 33 12.66 -28.72 -11.56
CA MET A 33 11.23 -28.89 -11.23
C MET A 33 10.87 -28.55 -9.77
N ILE A 34 11.72 -28.95 -8.80
CA ILE A 34 11.54 -28.60 -7.37
C ILE A 34 12.03 -27.17 -7.11
N SER A 35 13.12 -26.75 -7.79
CA SER A 35 13.64 -25.39 -7.65
C SER A 35 12.70 -24.33 -8.22
N ILE A 36 12.06 -24.57 -9.36
CA ILE A 36 11.11 -23.61 -9.97
C ILE A 36 9.90 -23.40 -9.05
N ASN A 37 9.39 -24.45 -8.40
CA ASN A 37 8.24 -24.32 -7.51
C ASN A 37 8.61 -23.52 -6.24
N ARG A 38 9.82 -23.73 -5.71
CA ARG A 38 10.36 -22.97 -4.58
C ARG A 38 10.67 -21.52 -4.94
N GLU A 39 11.28 -21.26 -6.09
CA GLU A 39 11.60 -19.92 -6.57
C GLU A 39 10.34 -19.09 -6.82
N LYS A 40 9.31 -19.70 -7.43
CA LYS A 40 7.98 -19.08 -7.59
C LYS A 40 7.33 -18.77 -6.24
N TYR A 41 7.37 -19.72 -5.31
CA TYR A 41 6.87 -19.51 -3.94
C TYR A 41 7.60 -18.35 -3.25
N GLU A 42 8.94 -18.33 -3.28
CA GLU A 42 9.75 -17.27 -2.66
C GLU A 42 9.51 -15.91 -3.32
N THR A 43 9.35 -15.87 -4.64
CA THR A 43 9.06 -14.64 -5.38
C THR A 43 7.68 -14.10 -5.02
N PHE A 44 6.66 -14.95 -5.01
CA PHE A 44 5.31 -14.56 -4.63
C PHE A 44 5.22 -14.11 -3.17
N SER A 45 5.82 -14.87 -2.25
CA SER A 45 5.90 -14.52 -0.82
C SER A 45 6.60 -13.17 -0.59
N LYS A 46 7.70 -12.89 -1.31
CA LYS A 46 8.34 -11.56 -1.29
C LYS A 46 7.42 -10.46 -1.81
N GLY A 47 6.66 -10.74 -2.87
CA GLY A 47 5.63 -9.84 -3.39
C GLY A 47 4.58 -9.50 -2.34
N LEU A 48 4.06 -10.50 -1.62
CA LEU A 48 3.09 -10.33 -0.55
C LEU A 48 3.66 -9.54 0.65
N GLN A 49 4.92 -9.76 1.02
CA GLN A 49 5.59 -8.96 2.05
C GLN A 49 5.70 -7.49 1.65
N TYR A 50 6.05 -7.24 0.38
CA TYR A 50 6.09 -5.89 -0.17
C TYR A 50 4.70 -5.25 -0.15
N GLU A 51 3.67 -5.98 -0.59
CA GLU A 51 2.29 -5.48 -0.56
C GLU A 51 1.84 -5.10 0.85
N LEU A 52 2.05 -5.99 1.81
CA LEU A 52 1.65 -5.80 3.20
C LEU A 52 2.32 -4.58 3.84
N LEU A 53 3.58 -4.28 3.49
CA LEU A 53 4.27 -3.07 3.96
C LEU A 53 3.47 -1.81 3.64
N PHE A 54 2.94 -1.70 2.41
CA PHE A 54 2.14 -0.54 1.99
C PHE A 54 0.76 -0.52 2.65
N ARG A 55 0.14 -1.69 2.87
CA ARG A 55 -1.14 -1.77 3.62
C ARG A 55 -0.97 -1.31 5.06
N ASN A 56 0.08 -1.77 5.73
CA ASN A 56 0.38 -1.37 7.10
C ASN A 56 0.75 0.12 7.20
N LEU A 57 1.35 0.68 6.15
CA LEU A 57 1.53 2.13 6.02
C LEU A 57 0.19 2.85 5.90
N GLY A 58 -0.66 2.44 4.95
CA GLY A 58 -1.98 3.03 4.70
C GLY A 58 -2.86 3.07 5.95
N LYS A 59 -3.01 1.93 6.64
CA LYS A 59 -3.74 1.83 7.92
C LYS A 59 -3.32 2.89 8.93
N GLN A 60 -2.02 3.07 9.11
CA GLN A 60 -1.48 4.00 10.10
C GLN A 60 -1.66 5.45 9.68
N VAL A 61 -1.35 5.77 8.42
CA VAL A 61 -1.47 7.12 7.88
C VAL A 61 -2.93 7.58 7.92
N PHE A 62 -3.86 6.78 7.39
CA PHE A 62 -5.27 7.17 7.33
C PHE A 62 -5.90 7.29 8.72
N SER A 63 -5.57 6.36 9.63
CA SER A 63 -6.03 6.44 11.02
C SER A 63 -5.50 7.67 11.75
N GLU A 64 -4.25 8.09 11.53
CA GLU A 64 -3.68 9.27 12.19
C GLU A 64 -4.27 10.58 11.62
N LEU A 65 -4.58 10.60 10.32
CA LEU A 65 -5.09 11.78 9.64
C LEU A 65 -6.58 12.02 9.86
N LYS A 66 -7.36 11.00 10.24
CA LYS A 66 -8.82 11.08 10.36
C LYS A 66 -9.33 12.28 11.17
N ASN A 67 -8.67 12.59 12.29
CA ASN A 67 -9.07 13.68 13.19
C ASN A 67 -8.54 15.06 12.77
N ASN A 68 -7.58 15.12 11.84
CA ASN A 68 -7.04 16.36 11.32
C ASN A 68 -6.62 16.16 9.85
N PRO A 69 -7.60 16.10 8.92
CA PRO A 69 -7.36 15.81 7.52
C PRO A 69 -6.46 16.88 6.86
N PRO A 70 -5.44 16.48 6.08
CA PRO A 70 -4.57 17.43 5.41
C PRO A 70 -5.12 17.87 4.06
N GLY A 71 -4.98 19.16 3.75
CA GLY A 71 -5.37 19.72 2.45
C GLY A 71 -6.85 19.52 2.17
N SER A 72 -7.16 18.97 0.99
CA SER A 72 -8.54 18.72 0.53
C SER A 72 -9.09 17.36 0.96
N MET A 73 -8.32 16.56 1.70
CA MET A 73 -8.82 15.30 2.26
C MET A 73 -9.90 15.58 3.30
N THR A 74 -10.90 14.71 3.40
CA THR A 74 -11.98 14.81 4.40
C THR A 74 -11.90 13.66 5.39
N ALA A 75 -12.44 13.87 6.59
CA ALA A 75 -12.55 12.81 7.60
C ALA A 75 -13.32 11.59 7.04
N ASP A 76 -14.37 11.83 6.25
CA ASP A 76 -15.17 10.78 5.61
C ASP A 76 -14.35 9.99 4.59
N SER A 77 -13.55 10.66 3.74
CA SER A 77 -12.67 9.94 2.80
C SER A 77 -11.61 9.11 3.53
N LEU A 78 -11.05 9.63 4.63
CA LEU A 78 -10.05 8.92 5.44
C LEU A 78 -10.66 7.74 6.21
N ASP A 79 -11.93 7.85 6.60
CA ASP A 79 -12.69 6.74 7.19
C ASP A 79 -12.90 5.62 6.16
N LEU A 80 -13.38 5.94 4.96
CA LEU A 80 -13.54 4.96 3.87
C LEU A 80 -12.22 4.27 3.53
N LEU A 81 -11.13 5.04 3.39
CA LEU A 81 -9.80 4.47 3.15
C LEU A 81 -9.35 3.55 4.28
N SER A 82 -9.62 3.91 5.53
CA SER A 82 -9.31 3.06 6.69
C SER A 82 -10.12 1.75 6.69
N LYS A 83 -11.40 1.82 6.29
CA LYS A 83 -12.26 0.63 6.13
C LYS A 83 -11.76 -0.28 5.01
N MET A 84 -11.38 0.29 3.87
CA MET A 84 -10.80 -0.45 2.75
C MET A 84 -9.53 -1.20 3.15
N GLU A 85 -8.62 -0.55 3.88
CA GLU A 85 -7.40 -1.18 4.40
C GLU A 85 -7.69 -2.29 5.44
N HIS A 86 -8.69 -2.09 6.29
CA HIS A 86 -9.14 -3.11 7.24
C HIS A 86 -9.74 -4.33 6.51
N HIS A 87 -10.57 -4.09 5.49
CA HIS A 87 -11.16 -5.16 4.68
C HIS A 87 -10.11 -5.91 3.87
N ASN A 88 -9.13 -5.21 3.27
CA ASN A 88 -7.99 -5.84 2.61
C ASN A 88 -7.25 -6.81 3.55
N THR A 89 -7.14 -6.46 4.84
CA THR A 89 -6.53 -7.36 5.83
C THR A 89 -7.26 -8.68 5.92
N LYS A 90 -8.60 -8.66 5.89
CA LYS A 90 -9.43 -9.86 5.98
C LYS A 90 -9.35 -10.70 4.71
N VAL A 91 -9.53 -10.06 3.54
CA VAL A 91 -9.51 -10.73 2.24
C VAL A 91 -8.17 -11.40 1.97
N MET A 92 -7.07 -10.72 2.28
CA MET A 92 -5.73 -11.21 1.99
C MET A 92 -5.14 -12.13 3.07
N ASP A 93 -5.82 -12.31 4.21
CA ASP A 93 -5.31 -13.13 5.32
C ASP A 93 -5.03 -14.58 4.93
N PRO A 94 -5.93 -15.30 4.22
CA PRO A 94 -5.70 -16.68 3.83
C PRO A 94 -4.45 -16.84 2.94
N VAL A 95 -4.27 -15.91 1.99
CA VAL A 95 -3.09 -15.88 1.12
C VAL A 95 -1.83 -15.66 1.95
N ARG A 96 -1.80 -14.63 2.80
CA ARG A 96 -0.63 -14.29 3.61
C ARG A 96 -0.26 -15.42 4.57
N GLN A 97 -1.24 -16.06 5.20
CA GLN A 97 -1.01 -17.21 6.08
C GLN A 97 -0.41 -18.40 5.32
N GLN A 98 -0.96 -18.75 4.16
CA GLN A 98 -0.43 -19.87 3.36
C GLN A 98 1.03 -19.64 2.93
N PHE A 99 1.41 -18.39 2.70
CA PHE A 99 2.78 -18.02 2.30
C PHE A 99 3.69 -17.60 3.47
N ASN A 100 3.26 -17.84 4.72
CA ASN A 100 4.00 -17.50 5.95
C ASN A 100 4.45 -16.03 6.00
N VAL A 101 3.61 -15.11 5.54
CA VAL A 101 3.84 -13.67 5.58
C VAL A 101 3.36 -13.13 6.93
N ASP A 102 4.28 -12.63 7.73
CA ASP A 102 3.97 -12.00 9.03
C ASP A 102 3.17 -10.71 8.82
N SER A 103 1.89 -10.74 9.23
CA SER A 103 0.94 -9.62 9.11
C SER A 103 1.08 -8.54 10.19
N SER A 104 1.99 -8.72 11.15
CA SER A 104 2.16 -7.79 12.27
C SER A 104 2.74 -6.43 11.85
N ILE A 105 2.30 -5.36 12.53
CA ILE A 105 2.82 -4.01 12.31
C ILE A 105 4.10 -3.84 13.13
N GLY A 106 5.23 -3.74 12.43
CA GLY A 106 6.54 -3.55 13.02
C GLY A 106 6.82 -2.11 13.46
N CYS A 107 7.92 -1.93 14.19
CA CYS A 107 8.40 -0.60 14.58
C CYS A 107 8.81 0.26 13.37
N LYS A 108 9.39 -0.37 12.33
CA LYS A 108 9.79 0.30 11.09
C LYS A 108 8.59 0.91 10.37
N ASP A 109 7.48 0.17 10.29
CA ASP A 109 6.24 0.63 9.66
C ASP A 109 5.69 1.87 10.36
N LYS A 110 5.76 1.90 11.70
CA LYS A 110 5.35 3.05 12.52
C LYS A 110 6.18 4.31 12.25
N ILE A 111 7.50 4.14 12.13
CA ILE A 111 8.40 5.26 11.82
C ILE A 111 8.11 5.79 10.41
N PHE A 112 7.91 4.89 9.45
CA PHE A 112 7.64 5.26 8.06
C PHE A 112 6.28 5.97 7.93
N ALA A 113 5.23 5.42 8.55
CA ALA A 113 3.91 6.05 8.61
C ALA A 113 3.96 7.45 9.21
N LYS A 114 4.65 7.62 10.34
CA LYS A 114 4.81 8.94 10.96
C LYS A 114 5.48 9.94 10.01
N THR A 115 6.47 9.50 9.24
CA THR A 115 7.18 10.35 8.28
C THR A 115 6.26 10.80 7.15
N VAL A 116 5.50 9.87 6.57
CA VAL A 116 4.50 10.15 5.54
C VAL A 116 3.41 11.08 6.07
N THR A 117 2.88 10.81 7.27
CA THR A 117 1.85 11.64 7.90
C THR A 117 2.32 13.08 8.12
N ILE A 118 3.53 13.29 8.66
CA ILE A 118 4.04 14.65 8.86
C ILE A 118 4.21 15.36 7.51
N SER A 119 4.70 14.66 6.49
CA SER A 119 4.87 15.22 5.15
C SER A 119 3.54 15.67 4.54
N LEU A 120 2.48 14.86 4.69
CA LEU A 120 1.13 15.21 4.24
C LEU A 120 0.56 16.41 5.00
N LYS A 121 0.82 16.52 6.32
CA LYS A 121 0.38 17.66 7.13
C LYS A 121 1.10 18.96 6.75
N MET A 122 2.41 18.89 6.47
CA MET A 122 3.23 20.07 6.17
C MET A 122 3.08 20.56 4.73
N MET A 123 2.96 19.63 3.77
CA MET A 123 2.90 19.94 2.35
C MET A 123 1.78 19.13 1.67
N PRO A 124 0.51 19.41 1.98
CA PRO A 124 -0.61 18.56 1.57
C PRO A 124 -0.71 18.37 0.06
N ASN A 125 -0.54 19.42 -0.74
CA ASN A 125 -0.65 19.34 -2.21
C ASN A 125 0.52 18.54 -2.83
N LEU A 126 1.72 18.66 -2.28
CA LEU A 126 2.87 17.89 -2.75
C LEU A 126 2.77 16.42 -2.31
N GLY A 127 2.36 16.21 -1.06
CA GLY A 127 2.19 14.87 -0.48
C GLY A 127 1.11 14.07 -1.20
N SER A 128 -0.05 14.67 -1.47
CA SER A 128 -1.15 14.01 -2.21
C SER A 128 -0.78 13.66 -3.65
N ARG A 129 -0.04 14.52 -4.36
CA ARG A 129 0.52 14.18 -5.69
C ARG A 129 1.57 13.08 -5.65
N TYR A 130 2.40 13.07 -4.60
CA TYR A 130 3.36 11.98 -4.41
C TYR A 130 2.67 10.65 -4.13
N LEU A 131 1.61 10.67 -3.30
CA LEU A 131 0.79 9.49 -3.05
C LEU A 131 0.12 9.00 -4.32
N GLU A 132 -0.43 9.88 -5.15
CA GLU A 132 -1.06 9.51 -6.44
C GLU A 132 -0.08 8.73 -7.32
N GLY A 133 1.09 9.29 -7.59
CA GLY A 133 2.09 8.60 -8.42
C GLY A 133 2.63 7.33 -7.76
N SER A 134 2.61 7.25 -6.43
CA SER A 134 2.99 6.02 -5.71
C SER A 134 1.93 4.93 -5.85
N ALA A 135 0.65 5.29 -5.72
CA ALA A 135 -0.48 4.38 -5.92
C ALA A 135 -0.53 3.87 -7.37
N GLU A 136 -0.32 4.75 -8.36
CA GLU A 136 -0.23 4.38 -9.78
C GLU A 136 0.84 3.29 -10.01
N ARG A 137 2.07 3.53 -9.55
CA ARG A 137 3.16 2.54 -9.65
C ARG A 137 2.82 1.24 -8.92
N PHE A 138 2.17 1.36 -7.77
CA PHE A 138 1.84 0.20 -6.96
C PHE A 138 0.77 -0.66 -7.62
N VAL A 139 -0.22 -0.09 -8.33
CA VAL A 139 -1.15 -0.85 -9.18
C VAL A 139 -0.39 -1.76 -10.16
N HIS A 140 0.66 -1.25 -10.81
CA HIS A 140 1.47 -2.05 -11.73
C HIS A 140 2.23 -3.18 -11.02
N GLN A 141 2.80 -2.89 -9.85
CA GLN A 141 3.50 -3.90 -9.06
C GLN A 141 2.55 -5.00 -8.56
N LEU A 142 1.36 -4.63 -8.10
CA LEU A 142 0.33 -5.57 -7.65
C LEU A 142 -0.17 -6.45 -8.79
N LYS A 143 -0.33 -5.92 -10.00
CA LYS A 143 -0.60 -6.74 -11.20
C LYS A 143 0.52 -7.75 -11.48
N GLY A 144 1.78 -7.37 -11.25
CA GLY A 144 2.91 -8.29 -11.35
C GLY A 144 2.86 -9.42 -10.31
N ILE A 145 2.52 -9.09 -9.06
CA ILE A 145 2.32 -10.05 -7.98
C ILE A 145 1.17 -11.01 -8.33
N GLN A 146 0.02 -10.46 -8.74
CA GLN A 146 -1.13 -11.21 -9.21
C GLN A 146 -0.79 -12.16 -10.35
N ALA A 147 -0.04 -11.71 -11.36
CA ALA A 147 0.36 -12.56 -12.49
C ALA A 147 1.28 -13.73 -12.07
N SER A 148 1.98 -13.59 -10.95
CA SER A 148 2.81 -14.66 -10.36
C SER A 148 2.05 -15.52 -9.33
N SER A 149 0.77 -15.25 -9.09
CA SER A 149 -0.03 -15.95 -8.09
C SER A 149 -0.21 -17.42 -8.44
N PRO A 150 -0.14 -18.33 -7.46
CA PRO A 150 -0.65 -19.68 -7.61
C PRO A 150 -2.17 -19.67 -7.84
N SER A 151 -2.67 -20.74 -8.44
CA SER A 151 -4.10 -20.96 -8.66
C SER A 151 -4.86 -21.09 -7.33
N GLY A 152 -6.09 -20.60 -7.29
CA GLY A 152 -6.96 -20.65 -6.10
C GLY A 152 -6.94 -19.39 -5.23
N PHE A 153 -6.31 -18.32 -5.70
CA PHE A 153 -6.26 -17.00 -5.04
C PHE A 153 -6.67 -15.85 -5.96
N GLU A 154 -7.34 -16.16 -7.08
CA GLU A 154 -7.66 -15.20 -8.13
C GLU A 154 -8.52 -14.06 -7.59
N GLU A 155 -9.48 -14.36 -6.72
CA GLU A 155 -10.38 -13.37 -6.11
C GLU A 155 -9.63 -12.41 -5.19
N GLU A 156 -8.78 -12.92 -4.29
CA GLU A 156 -7.99 -12.12 -3.36
C GLU A 156 -6.99 -11.23 -4.12
N MET A 157 -6.33 -11.77 -5.15
CA MET A 157 -5.40 -11.02 -5.97
C MET A 157 -6.09 -9.95 -6.81
N ASN A 158 -7.30 -10.23 -7.32
CA ASN A 158 -8.12 -9.22 -8.00
C ASN A 158 -8.49 -8.09 -7.04
N TYR A 159 -9.03 -8.43 -5.86
CA TYR A 159 -9.39 -7.45 -4.84
C TYR A 159 -8.22 -6.55 -4.48
N MET A 160 -7.03 -7.13 -4.26
CA MET A 160 -5.81 -6.38 -3.93
C MET A 160 -5.47 -5.30 -4.98
N VAL A 161 -5.62 -5.64 -6.27
CA VAL A 161 -5.36 -4.72 -7.39
C VAL A 161 -6.46 -3.66 -7.50
N GLU A 162 -7.73 -4.04 -7.35
CA GLU A 162 -8.87 -3.13 -7.43
C GLU A 162 -8.89 -2.13 -6.29
N HIS A 163 -8.58 -2.58 -5.08
CA HIS A 163 -8.36 -1.74 -3.91
C HIS A 163 -7.34 -0.63 -4.18
N GLU A 164 -6.21 -0.97 -4.78
CA GLU A 164 -5.18 0.03 -5.11
C GLU A 164 -5.62 0.97 -6.24
N LYS A 165 -6.36 0.48 -7.23
CA LYS A 165 -6.95 1.33 -8.27
C LYS A 165 -7.94 2.33 -7.69
N ALA A 166 -8.74 1.94 -6.69
CA ALA A 166 -9.67 2.84 -6.01
C ALA A 166 -8.91 3.93 -5.23
N LEU A 167 -7.82 3.59 -4.54
CA LEU A 167 -6.95 4.57 -3.89
C LEU A 167 -6.33 5.54 -4.91
N TYR A 168 -5.78 5.02 -6.02
CA TYR A 168 -5.25 5.84 -7.11
C TYR A 168 -6.33 6.77 -7.69
N GLY A 169 -7.51 6.25 -8.01
CA GLY A 169 -8.63 7.02 -8.56
C GLY A 169 -9.09 8.14 -7.62
N TYR A 170 -9.17 7.86 -6.32
CA TYR A 170 -9.43 8.88 -5.30
C TYR A 170 -8.37 9.98 -5.35
N LEU A 171 -7.08 9.63 -5.32
CA LEU A 171 -5.98 10.59 -5.29
C LEU A 171 -5.91 11.41 -6.58
N PHE A 172 -6.13 10.79 -7.74
CA PHE A 172 -6.20 11.46 -9.03
C PHE A 172 -7.26 12.56 -9.02
N HIS A 173 -8.52 12.22 -8.70
CA HIS A 173 -9.61 13.20 -8.66
C HIS A 173 -9.41 14.25 -7.56
N LEU A 174 -8.85 13.86 -6.40
CA LEU A 174 -8.51 14.79 -5.32
C LEU A 174 -7.52 15.86 -5.81
N ASN A 175 -6.48 15.46 -6.55
CA ASN A 175 -5.44 16.33 -7.05
C ASN A 175 -5.89 17.22 -8.22
N GLN A 176 -6.97 16.85 -8.92
CA GLN A 176 -7.66 17.70 -9.89
C GLN A 176 -8.64 18.69 -9.23
N GLY A 177 -8.88 18.60 -7.92
CA GLY A 177 -9.88 19.41 -7.21
C GLY A 177 -11.31 18.89 -7.36
N GLU A 178 -11.50 17.70 -7.91
CA GLU A 178 -12.81 17.08 -8.16
C GLU A 178 -13.30 16.31 -6.91
N LEU A 179 -13.49 17.02 -5.80
CA LEU A 179 -13.68 16.42 -4.47
C LEU A 179 -14.88 15.46 -4.39
N LEU A 180 -16.00 15.81 -5.03
CA LEU A 180 -17.17 14.94 -5.09
C LEU A 180 -16.87 13.64 -5.84
N ARG A 181 -16.15 13.73 -6.97
CA ARG A 181 -15.79 12.55 -7.77
C ARG A 181 -14.79 11.67 -7.02
N ALA A 182 -13.79 12.27 -6.38
CA ALA A 182 -12.83 11.56 -5.54
C ALA A 182 -13.54 10.75 -4.45
N HIS A 183 -14.47 11.38 -3.73
CA HIS A 183 -15.21 10.70 -2.67
C HIS A 183 -16.15 9.60 -3.20
N LEU A 184 -16.75 9.81 -4.38
CA LEU A 184 -17.60 8.80 -5.02
C LEU A 184 -16.82 7.53 -5.38
N VAL A 185 -15.58 7.63 -5.87
CA VAL A 185 -14.74 6.46 -6.16
C VAL A 185 -14.61 5.54 -4.93
N LEU A 186 -14.37 6.13 -3.75
CA LEU A 186 -14.27 5.36 -2.51
C LEU A 186 -15.61 4.75 -2.09
N LYS A 187 -16.70 5.50 -2.23
CA LYS A 187 -18.05 5.02 -1.89
C LYS A 187 -18.50 3.87 -2.79
N GLU A 188 -18.32 4.01 -4.10
CA GLU A 188 -18.63 2.99 -5.09
C GLU A 188 -17.84 1.71 -4.78
N PHE A 189 -16.53 1.83 -4.56
CA PHE A 189 -15.70 0.68 -4.19
C PHE A 189 -16.17 -0.02 -2.91
N VAL A 190 -16.47 0.75 -1.85
CA VAL A 190 -16.96 0.21 -0.57
C VAL A 190 -18.31 -0.50 -0.72
N LEU A 191 -19.21 0.03 -1.55
CA LEU A 191 -20.51 -0.59 -1.82
C LEU A 191 -20.40 -1.86 -2.65
N GLU A 192 -19.58 -1.83 -3.71
CA GLU A 192 -19.37 -2.98 -4.60
C GLU A 192 -18.78 -4.19 -3.87
N HIS A 193 -17.97 -3.94 -2.84
CA HIS A 193 -17.27 -4.98 -2.07
C HIS A 193 -17.89 -5.27 -0.69
N ASP A 194 -19.08 -4.71 -0.41
CA ASP A 194 -19.80 -4.89 0.86
C ASP A 194 -18.90 -4.63 2.11
N ILE A 195 -18.17 -3.52 2.09
CA ILE A 195 -17.23 -3.15 3.15
C ILE A 195 -17.94 -2.39 4.28
N HIS A 196 -18.04 -3.02 5.46
CA HIS A 196 -18.70 -2.45 6.66
C HIS A 196 -17.73 -1.74 7.62
#